data_AF-A0A8T5UGD0-F1
#
_entry.id   AF-A0A8T5UGD0-F1
#
_cell.length_a   1.000
_cell.length_b   1.000
_cell.length_c   1.000
_cell.angle_alpha   90.00
_cell.angle_beta   90.00
_cell.angle_gamma   90.00
#
_symmetry.space_group_name_H-M   'P 1'
#
loop_
_entity.id
_entity.type
_entity.pdbx_description
1 polymer ?
#
loop_
_entity_poly.entity_id
_entity_poly.type
_entity_poly.pdbx_seq_one_letter_code
_entity_poly.pdbx_strand_id
1 'polypeptide(L)'
;MNGFQNDKERIWKIRDYIQELEDIKEGINNFLKSRKKLDEVTKNLWISDVKDFYYNTVSAWEMLNSASKGKLKYLENSKNFLHLARGRLAKSISELKFYKEELVFNLVKEVEISFEKCWNAFYFEFEILTPSKKIIKPIARIIKVSDSEYYLPCSVCGKNSIEYKLGYGRFDELESLVYSGITHSRSLRKDLANELFEILKSEDLLGVHQFMQKFHSVEGLDAYCPKCDKIYCWEHYNAREEYDDGFYDCTCGECPNGHRRMIDD
;
A
#
# COMPACT_ATOMS: atom_id res chain seq x y z
N MET A 1 -8.56 7.74 -35.73
CA MET A 1 -8.23 6.30 -35.60
C MET A 1 -6.80 6.02 -35.11
N ASN A 2 -5.88 7.00 -35.10
CA ASN A 2 -4.48 6.78 -34.68
C ASN A 2 -4.25 6.62 -33.16
N GLY A 3 -5.21 7.01 -32.29
CA GLY A 3 -5.04 6.90 -30.82
C GLY A 3 -5.05 5.47 -30.29
N PHE A 4 -5.96 4.62 -30.79
CA PHE A 4 -6.14 3.25 -30.29
C PHE A 4 -4.95 2.32 -30.56
N GLN A 5 -4.15 2.59 -31.58
CA GLN A 5 -2.98 1.77 -31.91
C GLN A 5 -1.84 2.02 -30.93
N ASN A 6 -1.67 3.28 -30.50
CA ASN A 6 -0.66 3.67 -29.52
C ASN A 6 -0.97 3.09 -28.12
N ASP A 7 -2.24 3.03 -27.72
CA ASP A 7 -2.63 2.47 -26.41
C ASP A 7 -2.28 0.97 -26.27
N LYS A 8 -2.39 0.20 -27.35
CA LYS A 8 -2.00 -1.21 -27.34
C LYS A 8 -0.50 -1.37 -27.11
N GLU A 9 0.32 -0.62 -27.85
CA GLU A 9 1.78 -0.72 -27.75
C GLU A 9 2.28 -0.40 -26.33
N ARG A 10 1.71 0.61 -25.67
CA ARG A 10 2.11 0.97 -24.29
C ARG A 10 1.81 -0.13 -23.27
N ILE A 11 0.62 -0.73 -23.32
CA ILE A 11 0.25 -1.81 -22.39
C ILE A 11 1.03 -3.10 -22.68
N TRP A 12 1.36 -3.35 -23.94
CA TRP A 12 2.20 -4.48 -24.31
C TRP A 12 3.63 -4.34 -23.79
N LYS A 13 4.17 -3.12 -23.72
CA LYS A 13 5.49 -2.87 -23.11
C LYS A 13 5.57 -3.31 -21.64
N ILE A 14 4.46 -3.24 -20.89
CA ILE A 14 4.41 -3.76 -19.51
C ILE A 14 4.64 -5.29 -19.51
N ARG A 15 4.12 -6.00 -20.51
CA ARG A 15 4.31 -7.45 -20.64
C ARG A 15 5.77 -7.81 -20.85
N ASP A 16 6.52 -7.01 -21.61
CA ASP A 16 7.95 -7.24 -21.83
C ASP A 16 8.72 -7.16 -20.50
N TYR A 17 8.41 -6.18 -19.65
CA TYR A 17 8.99 -6.11 -18.31
C TYR A 17 8.58 -7.29 -17.41
N ILE A 18 7.34 -7.78 -17.54
CA ILE A 18 6.89 -8.98 -16.81
C ILE A 18 7.67 -10.22 -17.27
N GLN A 19 8.04 -10.31 -18.55
CA GLN A 19 8.88 -11.40 -19.05
C GLN A 19 10.27 -11.38 -18.40
N GLU A 20 10.88 -10.20 -18.21
CA GLU A 20 12.12 -10.05 -17.45
C GLU A 20 11.96 -10.60 -16.01
N LEU A 21 10.81 -10.35 -15.37
CA LEU A 21 10.51 -10.86 -14.02
C LEU A 21 10.38 -12.38 -13.97
N GLU A 22 9.94 -13.03 -15.06
CA GLU A 22 9.81 -14.49 -15.11
C GLU A 22 11.18 -15.17 -14.98
N ASP A 23 12.18 -14.67 -15.72
CA ASP A 23 13.54 -15.21 -15.69
C ASP A 23 14.18 -15.02 -14.31
N ILE A 24 14.00 -13.83 -13.71
CA ILE A 24 14.50 -13.53 -12.36
C ILE A 24 13.82 -14.43 -11.32
N LYS A 25 12.50 -14.65 -11.43
CA LYS A 25 11.72 -15.58 -10.58
C LYS A 25 12.28 -17.00 -10.67
N GLU A 26 12.59 -17.50 -11.87
CA GLU A 26 13.22 -18.83 -12.01
C GLU A 26 14.64 -18.87 -11.42
N GLY A 27 15.42 -17.80 -11.56
CA GLY A 27 16.72 -17.64 -10.91
C GLY A 27 16.63 -17.77 -9.38
N ILE A 28 15.69 -17.05 -8.77
CA ILE A 28 15.42 -17.12 -7.32
C ILE A 28 14.95 -18.54 -6.93
N ASN A 29 14.03 -19.15 -7.68
CA ASN A 29 13.54 -20.50 -7.41
C ASN A 29 14.67 -21.53 -7.45
N ASN A 30 15.55 -21.46 -8.44
CA ASN A 30 16.70 -22.36 -8.58
C ASN A 30 17.70 -22.16 -7.44
N PHE A 31 17.96 -20.90 -7.07
CA PHE A 31 18.77 -20.57 -5.90
C PHE A 31 18.20 -21.24 -4.63
N LEU A 32 16.93 -21.06 -4.32
CA LEU A 32 16.29 -21.63 -3.13
C LEU A 32 16.31 -23.17 -3.13
N LYS A 33 16.04 -23.80 -4.29
CA LYS A 33 16.10 -25.27 -4.43
C LYS A 33 17.49 -25.85 -4.17
N SER A 34 18.54 -25.11 -4.50
CA SER A 34 19.93 -25.55 -4.30
C SER A 34 20.37 -25.54 -2.82
N ARG A 35 19.64 -24.86 -1.93
CA ARG A 35 20.03 -24.70 -0.52
C ARG A 35 19.74 -25.96 0.29
N LYS A 36 20.81 -26.65 0.69
CA LYS A 36 20.75 -27.84 1.57
C LYS A 36 20.39 -27.51 3.03
N LYS A 37 20.61 -26.27 3.47
CA LYS A 37 20.41 -25.85 4.86
C LYS A 37 18.95 -25.50 5.21
N LEU A 38 18.11 -25.26 4.21
CA LEU A 38 16.68 -25.05 4.41
C LEU A 38 15.97 -26.40 4.47
N ASP A 39 15.10 -26.56 5.45
CA ASP A 39 14.14 -27.66 5.42
C ASP A 39 13.15 -27.49 4.26
N GLU A 40 12.51 -28.60 3.87
CA GLU A 40 11.66 -28.63 2.69
C GLU A 40 10.38 -27.79 2.84
N VAL A 41 9.90 -27.58 4.07
CA VAL A 41 8.71 -26.76 4.33
C VAL A 41 9.04 -25.29 4.10
N THR A 42 10.12 -24.79 4.71
CA THR A 42 10.57 -23.40 4.54
C THR A 42 10.89 -23.09 3.08
N LYS A 43 11.58 -24.01 2.39
CA LYS A 43 11.89 -23.86 0.97
C LYS A 43 10.65 -23.73 0.10
N ASN A 44 9.64 -24.58 0.33
CA ASN A 44 8.38 -24.54 -0.42
C ASN A 44 7.59 -23.25 -0.14
N LEU A 45 7.61 -22.77 1.11
CA LEU A 45 7.00 -21.50 1.48
C LEU A 45 7.62 -20.34 0.72
N TRP A 46 8.95 -20.19 0.76
CA TRP A 46 9.65 -19.08 0.10
C TRP A 46 9.49 -19.12 -1.42
N ILE A 47 9.56 -20.31 -2.02
CA ILE A 47 9.27 -20.49 -3.46
C ILE A 47 7.82 -20.10 -3.79
N SER A 48 6.87 -20.39 -2.90
CA SER A 48 5.48 -19.99 -3.10
C SER A 48 5.33 -18.46 -3.08
N ASP A 49 5.98 -17.77 -2.14
CA ASP A 49 5.91 -16.30 -2.06
C ASP A 49 6.48 -15.62 -3.33
N VAL A 50 7.60 -16.14 -3.86
CA VAL A 50 8.20 -15.65 -5.13
C VAL A 50 7.25 -15.89 -6.33
N LYS A 51 6.57 -17.04 -6.36
CA LYS A 51 5.57 -17.35 -7.40
C LYS A 51 4.34 -16.45 -7.29
N ASP A 52 3.84 -16.23 -6.07
CA ASP A 52 2.69 -15.37 -5.82
C ASP A 52 2.98 -13.93 -6.22
N PHE A 53 4.18 -13.42 -5.95
CA PHE A 53 4.64 -12.13 -6.47
C PHE A 53 4.48 -12.05 -8.00
N TYR A 54 5.04 -13.03 -8.74
CA TYR A 54 5.00 -13.03 -10.20
C TYR A 54 3.56 -13.14 -10.72
N TYR A 55 2.77 -14.09 -10.21
CA TYR A 55 1.40 -14.31 -10.68
C TYR A 55 0.45 -13.16 -10.36
N ASN A 56 0.64 -12.48 -9.22
CA ASN A 56 -0.10 -11.25 -8.93
C ASN A 56 0.27 -10.14 -9.91
N THR A 57 1.54 -10.02 -10.33
CA THR A 57 1.97 -9.05 -11.35
C THR A 57 1.34 -9.35 -12.72
N VAL A 58 1.32 -10.63 -13.13
CA VAL A 58 0.64 -11.08 -14.37
C VAL A 58 -0.86 -10.77 -14.31
N SER A 59 -1.52 -11.12 -13.20
CA SER A 59 -2.94 -10.86 -13.00
C SER A 59 -3.26 -9.35 -13.05
N ALA A 60 -2.41 -8.51 -12.44
CA ALA A 60 -2.53 -7.06 -12.54
C ALA A 60 -2.52 -6.60 -14.01
N TRP A 61 -1.61 -7.12 -14.83
CA TRP A 61 -1.51 -6.77 -16.25
C TRP A 61 -2.74 -7.21 -17.05
N GLU A 62 -3.24 -8.43 -16.82
CA GLU A 62 -4.45 -8.93 -17.50
C GLU A 62 -5.68 -8.06 -17.22
N MET A 63 -5.82 -7.61 -15.97
CA MET A 63 -6.88 -6.71 -15.53
C MET A 63 -6.72 -5.31 -16.14
N LEU A 64 -5.50 -4.77 -16.19
CA LEU A 64 -5.20 -3.50 -16.84
C LEU A 64 -5.51 -3.54 -18.34
N ASN A 65 -5.05 -4.59 -19.03
CA ASN A 65 -5.31 -4.83 -20.45
C ASN A 65 -6.81 -5.02 -20.75
N SER A 66 -7.57 -5.55 -19.79
CA SER A 66 -9.03 -5.60 -19.88
C SER A 66 -9.65 -4.21 -19.71
N ALA A 67 -9.15 -3.41 -18.76
CA ALA A 67 -9.60 -2.04 -18.51
C ALA A 67 -9.37 -1.13 -19.71
N SER A 68 -8.21 -1.21 -20.36
CA SER A 68 -7.89 -0.43 -21.56
C SER A 68 -8.75 -0.77 -22.78
N LYS A 69 -9.33 -1.97 -22.81
CA LYS A 69 -10.35 -2.39 -23.79
C LYS A 69 -11.76 -1.94 -23.41
N GLY A 70 -11.89 -0.97 -22.51
CA GLY A 70 -13.15 -0.36 -22.09
C GLY A 70 -13.81 -1.01 -20.87
N LYS A 71 -13.21 -2.06 -20.26
CA LYS A 71 -13.78 -2.71 -19.07
C LYS A 71 -13.27 -2.05 -17.78
N LEU A 72 -13.51 -0.76 -17.61
CA LEU A 72 -12.93 0.07 -16.53
C LEU A 72 -13.13 -0.47 -15.10
N LYS A 73 -14.16 -1.29 -14.86
CA LYS A 73 -14.36 -1.97 -13.56
C LYS A 73 -13.18 -2.84 -13.09
N TYR A 74 -12.30 -3.26 -14.01
CA TYR A 74 -11.11 -4.05 -13.68
C TYR A 74 -9.90 -3.21 -13.26
N LEU A 75 -9.95 -1.88 -13.42
CA LEU A 75 -8.82 -1.00 -13.11
C LEU A 75 -8.45 -1.09 -11.62
N GLU A 76 -9.44 -1.11 -10.73
CA GLU A 76 -9.21 -1.22 -9.29
C GLU A 76 -8.63 -2.59 -8.91
N ASN A 77 -9.14 -3.67 -9.51
CA ASN A 77 -8.59 -5.01 -9.29
C ASN A 77 -7.14 -5.11 -9.75
N SER A 78 -6.79 -4.46 -10.86
CA SER A 78 -5.41 -4.39 -11.35
C SER A 78 -4.48 -3.75 -10.32
N LYS A 79 -4.88 -2.61 -9.74
CA LYS A 79 -4.14 -1.95 -8.66
C LYS A 79 -3.97 -2.86 -7.45
N ASN A 80 -5.06 -3.49 -7.00
CA ASN A 80 -5.03 -4.39 -5.85
C ASN A 80 -4.04 -5.54 -6.05
N PHE A 81 -4.06 -6.20 -7.22
CA PHE A 81 -3.10 -7.25 -7.54
C PHE A 81 -1.65 -6.73 -7.58
N LEU A 82 -1.42 -5.54 -8.12
CA LEU A 82 -0.07 -4.95 -8.14
C LEU A 82 0.45 -4.64 -6.72
N HIS A 83 -0.42 -4.17 -5.82
CA HIS A 83 -0.08 -3.97 -4.41
C HIS A 83 0.22 -5.29 -3.71
N LEU A 84 -0.59 -6.33 -3.93
CA LEU A 84 -0.32 -7.68 -3.41
C LEU A 84 1.03 -8.23 -3.92
N ALA A 85 1.35 -8.02 -5.20
CA ALA A 85 2.63 -8.41 -5.77
C ALA A 85 3.80 -7.71 -5.05
N ARG A 86 3.67 -6.40 -4.76
CA ARG A 86 4.70 -5.64 -4.04
C ARG A 86 4.94 -6.18 -2.63
N GLY A 87 3.87 -6.48 -1.87
CA GLY A 87 4.00 -7.06 -0.53
C GLY A 87 4.69 -8.43 -0.56
N ARG A 88 4.31 -9.29 -1.51
CA ARG A 88 4.97 -10.60 -1.70
C ARG A 88 6.44 -10.45 -2.07
N LEU A 89 6.78 -9.51 -2.94
CA LEU A 89 8.16 -9.22 -3.30
C LEU A 89 8.99 -8.75 -2.08
N ALA A 90 8.45 -7.83 -1.29
CA ALA A 90 9.12 -7.32 -0.08
C ALA A 90 9.44 -8.47 0.89
N LYS A 91 8.47 -9.36 1.12
CA LYS A 91 8.67 -10.57 1.93
C LYS A 91 9.78 -11.47 1.37
N SER A 92 9.71 -11.83 0.08
CA SER A 92 10.73 -12.67 -0.56
C SER A 92 12.13 -12.04 -0.55
N ILE A 93 12.23 -10.72 -0.69
CA ILE A 93 13.52 -10.00 -0.59
C ILE A 93 14.09 -10.12 0.82
N SER A 94 13.26 -9.97 1.85
CA SER A 94 13.69 -10.10 3.25
C SER A 94 14.23 -11.51 3.52
N GLU A 95 13.51 -12.54 3.08
CA GLU A 95 13.95 -13.95 3.15
C GLU A 95 15.27 -14.19 2.40
N LEU A 96 15.45 -13.59 1.22
CA LEU A 96 16.68 -13.69 0.46
C LEU A 96 17.86 -12.99 1.16
N LYS A 97 17.65 -11.80 1.73
CA LYS A 97 18.70 -11.00 2.41
C LYS A 97 19.35 -11.73 3.59
N PHE A 98 18.70 -12.75 4.15
CA PHE A 98 19.31 -13.68 5.11
C PHE A 98 20.62 -14.30 4.58
N TYR A 99 20.72 -14.51 3.26
CA TYR A 99 21.93 -15.00 2.61
C TYR A 99 22.87 -13.87 2.23
N LYS A 100 24.04 -13.82 2.88
CA LYS A 100 25.11 -12.84 2.61
C LYS A 100 25.98 -13.25 1.41
N GLU A 101 25.36 -13.74 0.33
CA GLU A 101 26.03 -14.20 -0.89
C GLU A 101 25.88 -13.15 -2.00
N GLU A 102 26.95 -12.91 -2.78
CA GLU A 102 26.94 -11.92 -3.88
C GLU A 102 25.86 -12.21 -4.93
N LEU A 103 25.67 -13.49 -5.28
CA LEU A 103 24.61 -13.91 -6.19
C LEU A 103 23.22 -13.46 -5.71
N VAL A 104 22.97 -13.52 -4.40
CA VAL A 104 21.69 -13.13 -3.81
C VAL A 104 21.49 -11.62 -3.85
N PHE A 105 22.54 -10.87 -3.54
CA PHE A 105 22.53 -9.42 -3.68
C PHE A 105 22.18 -8.99 -5.12
N ASN A 106 22.76 -9.68 -6.12
CA ASN A 106 22.46 -9.42 -7.52
C ASN A 106 21.01 -9.78 -7.87
N LEU A 107 20.50 -10.94 -7.45
CA LEU A 107 19.10 -11.33 -7.67
C LEU A 107 18.11 -10.34 -7.03
N VAL A 108 18.37 -9.91 -5.80
CA VAL A 108 17.55 -8.91 -5.09
C VAL A 108 17.54 -7.58 -5.85
N LYS A 109 18.71 -7.09 -6.24
CA LYS A 109 18.84 -5.84 -6.99
C LYS A 109 18.14 -5.92 -8.35
N GLU A 110 18.31 -7.03 -9.07
CA GLU A 110 17.66 -7.25 -10.37
C GLU A 110 16.14 -7.27 -10.24
N VAL A 111 15.59 -8.01 -9.26
CA VAL A 111 14.13 -8.07 -9.07
C VAL A 111 13.55 -6.72 -8.65
N GLU A 112 14.22 -5.96 -7.77
CA GLU A 112 13.79 -4.63 -7.35
C GLU A 112 13.75 -3.66 -8.54
N ILE A 113 14.82 -3.62 -9.34
CA ILE A 113 14.90 -2.74 -10.52
C ILE A 113 13.83 -3.11 -11.54
N SER A 114 13.70 -4.40 -11.87
CA SER A 114 12.74 -4.86 -12.88
C SER A 114 11.30 -4.68 -12.41
N PHE A 115 11.00 -4.90 -11.14
CA PHE A 115 9.66 -4.66 -10.61
C PHE A 115 9.33 -3.17 -10.55
N GLU A 116 10.29 -2.29 -10.23
CA GLU A 116 10.07 -0.85 -10.23
C GLU A 116 9.79 -0.31 -11.65
N LYS A 117 10.39 -0.90 -12.71
CA LYS A 117 10.00 -0.60 -14.10
C LYS A 117 8.54 -0.97 -14.37
N CYS A 118 8.11 -2.17 -13.95
CA CYS A 118 6.72 -2.61 -14.05
C CYS A 118 5.80 -1.64 -13.32
N TRP A 119 6.09 -1.37 -12.04
CA TRP A 119 5.32 -0.49 -11.16
C TRP A 119 5.06 0.86 -11.81
N ASN A 120 6.11 1.54 -12.27
CA ASN A 120 5.99 2.85 -12.90
C ASN A 120 5.17 2.81 -14.20
N ALA A 121 5.34 1.77 -15.01
CA ALA A 121 4.57 1.61 -16.23
C ALA A 121 3.07 1.34 -15.96
N PHE A 122 2.75 0.55 -14.93
CA PHE A 122 1.37 0.36 -14.46
C PHE A 122 0.74 1.67 -14.00
N TYR A 123 1.43 2.43 -13.13
CA TYR A 123 0.89 3.67 -12.59
C TYR A 123 0.65 4.73 -13.66
N PHE A 124 1.54 4.83 -14.65
CA PHE A 124 1.31 5.69 -15.80
C PHE A 124 0.01 5.34 -16.55
N GLU A 125 -0.25 4.06 -16.81
CA GLU A 125 -1.49 3.64 -17.45
C GLU A 125 -2.71 3.80 -16.53
N PHE A 126 -2.56 3.63 -15.21
CA PHE A 126 -3.62 3.92 -14.25
C PHE A 126 -4.01 5.39 -14.30
N GLU A 127 -3.06 6.31 -14.40
CA GLU A 127 -3.36 7.74 -14.52
C GLU A 127 -4.09 8.07 -15.82
N ILE A 128 -3.70 7.46 -16.94
CA ILE A 128 -4.36 7.65 -18.25
C ILE A 128 -5.80 7.12 -18.23
N LEU A 129 -5.99 5.91 -17.68
CA LEU A 129 -7.28 5.21 -17.70
C LEU A 129 -8.22 5.68 -16.58
N THR A 130 -7.70 6.33 -15.54
CA THR A 130 -8.53 6.97 -14.53
C THR A 130 -9.23 8.17 -15.19
N PRO A 131 -10.58 8.19 -15.27
CA PRO A 131 -11.30 9.27 -15.91
C PRO A 131 -10.79 10.62 -15.40
N SER A 132 -10.36 11.48 -16.34
CA SER A 132 -9.73 12.78 -16.08
C SER A 132 -10.35 13.42 -14.84
N LYS A 133 -9.52 13.67 -13.82
CA LYS A 133 -9.90 14.23 -12.51
C LYS A 133 -11.00 15.26 -12.75
N LYS A 134 -12.26 14.87 -12.51
CA LYS A 134 -13.36 15.84 -12.38
C LYS A 134 -12.80 16.90 -11.45
N ILE A 135 -12.92 18.18 -11.78
CA ILE A 135 -12.49 19.29 -10.91
C ILE A 135 -12.96 18.92 -9.51
N ILE A 136 -12.03 18.42 -8.68
CA ILE A 136 -12.41 17.87 -7.40
C ILE A 136 -12.64 19.13 -6.61
N LYS A 137 -13.89 19.37 -6.20
CA LYS A 137 -14.18 20.40 -5.21
C LYS A 137 -13.17 20.23 -4.08
N PRO A 138 -12.70 21.32 -3.44
CA PRO A 138 -11.78 21.22 -2.31
C PRO A 138 -12.25 20.10 -1.37
N ILE A 139 -11.40 19.09 -1.19
CA ILE A 139 -11.71 17.95 -0.34
C ILE A 139 -11.68 18.48 1.09
N ALA A 140 -12.79 18.33 1.81
CA ALA A 140 -12.86 18.70 3.22
C ALA A 140 -11.79 17.94 4.00
N ARG A 141 -11.06 18.61 4.89
CA ARG A 141 -9.98 17.97 5.68
C ARG A 141 -10.54 16.98 6.69
N ILE A 142 -11.72 17.30 7.21
CA ILE A 142 -12.49 16.50 8.17
C ILE A 142 -13.95 16.53 7.74
N ILE A 143 -14.60 15.38 7.74
CA ILE A 143 -16.02 15.22 7.42
C ILE A 143 -16.71 14.77 8.70
N LYS A 144 -17.55 15.63 9.27
CA LYS A 144 -18.45 15.24 10.36
C LYS A 144 -19.64 14.47 9.76
N VAL A 145 -19.74 13.18 10.06
CA VAL A 145 -20.84 12.33 9.61
C VAL A 145 -22.02 12.43 10.58
N SER A 146 -21.72 12.40 11.88
CA SER A 146 -22.68 12.60 12.96
C SER A 146 -21.98 13.22 14.18
N ASP A 147 -22.68 13.39 15.30
CA ASP A 147 -22.04 13.81 16.55
C ASP A 147 -21.09 12.76 17.13
N SER A 148 -21.21 11.51 16.69
CA SER A 148 -20.44 10.37 17.15
C SER A 148 -19.53 9.76 16.09
N GLU A 149 -19.37 10.39 14.92
CA GLU A 149 -18.62 9.83 13.79
C GLU A 149 -17.99 10.90 12.90
N TYR A 150 -16.70 10.74 12.61
CA TYR A 150 -15.88 11.63 11.78
C TYR A 150 -15.00 10.84 10.83
N TYR A 151 -14.83 11.35 9.62
CA TYR A 151 -13.89 10.83 8.62
C TYR A 151 -12.83 11.85 8.25
N LEU A 152 -11.61 11.38 8.04
CA LEU A 152 -10.51 12.17 7.50
C LEU A 152 -10.15 11.60 6.12
N PRO A 153 -10.58 12.26 5.02
CA PRO A 153 -10.34 11.78 3.68
C PRO A 153 -8.93 12.12 3.18
N CYS A 154 -8.46 11.34 2.21
CA CYS A 154 -7.22 11.61 1.50
C CYS A 154 -7.31 12.94 0.76
N SER A 155 -6.31 13.80 0.96
CA SER A 155 -6.20 15.13 0.33
C SER A 155 -5.97 15.10 -1.18
N VAL A 156 -5.76 13.91 -1.77
CA VAL A 156 -5.54 13.73 -3.22
C VAL A 156 -6.80 13.19 -3.91
N CYS A 157 -7.41 12.13 -3.38
CA CYS A 157 -8.54 11.46 -4.03
C CYS A 157 -9.87 11.56 -3.28
N GLY A 158 -9.88 12.03 -2.04
CA GLY A 158 -11.09 12.18 -1.23
C GLY A 158 -11.60 10.87 -0.60
N LYS A 159 -10.95 9.72 -0.86
CA LYS A 159 -11.28 8.44 -0.20
C LYS A 159 -11.01 8.56 1.30
N ASN A 160 -11.94 8.10 2.14
CA ASN A 160 -11.74 8.00 3.59
C ASN A 160 -10.45 7.24 3.89
N SER A 161 -9.56 7.84 4.68
CA SER A 161 -8.30 7.23 5.07
C SER A 161 -8.26 6.94 6.56
N ILE A 162 -8.93 7.76 7.36
CA ILE A 162 -9.13 7.53 8.78
C ILE A 162 -10.61 7.71 9.13
N GLU A 163 -11.11 6.86 10.03
CA GLU A 163 -12.44 6.94 10.61
C GLU A 163 -12.37 6.92 12.13
N TYR A 164 -13.17 7.77 12.77
CA TYR A 164 -13.41 7.77 14.20
C TYR A 164 -14.90 7.60 14.46
N LYS A 165 -15.30 6.64 15.28
CA LYS A 165 -16.70 6.49 15.69
C LYS A 165 -16.84 5.98 17.12
N LEU A 166 -17.88 6.43 17.82
CA LEU A 166 -18.34 5.74 19.02
C LEU A 166 -19.13 4.50 18.62
N GLY A 167 -18.79 3.36 19.20
CA GLY A 167 -19.46 2.09 18.92
C GLY A 167 -18.75 0.92 19.58
N TYR A 168 -18.97 -0.28 19.08
CA TYR A 168 -18.31 -1.47 19.59
C TYR A 168 -17.14 -1.83 18.68
N GLY A 169 -15.95 -1.99 19.27
CA GLY A 169 -14.82 -2.59 18.59
C GLY A 169 -15.12 -4.02 18.15
N ARG A 170 -14.30 -4.56 17.24
CA ARG A 170 -14.51 -5.91 16.67
C ARG A 170 -14.60 -7.01 17.74
N PHE A 171 -13.96 -6.81 18.89
CA PHE A 171 -13.89 -7.77 19.99
C PHE A 171 -14.30 -7.16 21.33
N ASP A 172 -14.89 -5.96 21.33
CA ASP A 172 -15.24 -5.28 22.57
C ASP A 172 -16.70 -5.52 22.93
N GLU A 173 -16.96 -5.86 24.20
CA GLU A 173 -18.30 -5.92 24.77
C GLU A 173 -18.80 -4.55 25.26
N LEU A 174 -17.89 -3.58 25.36
CA LEU A 174 -18.15 -2.23 25.83
C LEU A 174 -18.04 -1.24 24.67
N GLU A 175 -18.87 -0.20 24.73
CA GLU A 175 -18.79 0.91 23.79
C GLU A 175 -17.46 1.65 23.99
N SER A 176 -16.75 1.88 22.88
CA SER A 176 -15.42 2.45 22.80
C SER A 176 -15.35 3.51 21.69
N LEU A 177 -14.26 4.28 21.68
CA LEU A 177 -13.91 5.14 20.56
C LEU A 177 -13.13 4.29 19.55
N VAL A 178 -13.75 3.91 18.45
CA VAL A 178 -13.13 3.09 17.42
C VAL A 178 -12.38 3.97 16.42
N TYR A 179 -11.10 3.71 16.26
CA TYR A 179 -10.22 4.25 15.23
C TYR A 179 -9.99 3.20 14.14
N SER A 180 -10.17 3.61 12.89
CA SER A 180 -9.79 2.82 11.71
C SER A 180 -8.85 3.66 10.85
N GLY A 181 -7.58 3.30 10.78
CA GLY A 181 -6.57 3.95 9.94
C GLY A 181 -6.23 3.17 8.68
N ILE A 182 -5.13 3.56 8.03
CA ILE A 182 -4.64 2.88 6.81
C ILE A 182 -3.83 1.62 7.10
N THR A 183 -3.17 1.50 8.27
CA THR A 183 -2.38 0.32 8.64
C THR A 183 -3.14 -0.60 9.60
N HIS A 184 -3.89 -0.03 10.53
CA HIS A 184 -4.58 -0.82 11.55
C HIS A 184 -5.89 -0.19 12.03
N SER A 185 -6.64 -0.93 12.83
CA SER A 185 -7.84 -0.45 13.53
C SER A 185 -7.75 -0.81 15.01
N ARG A 186 -8.21 0.08 15.89
CA ARG A 186 -8.15 -0.13 17.34
C ARG A 186 -9.29 0.56 18.06
N SER A 187 -9.62 0.03 19.23
CA SER A 187 -10.53 0.65 20.17
C SER A 187 -9.78 1.42 21.24
N LEU A 188 -10.20 2.66 21.47
CA LEU A 188 -9.72 3.54 22.53
C LEU A 188 -10.78 3.69 23.60
N ARG A 189 -10.37 4.12 24.79
CA ARG A 189 -11.30 4.37 25.90
C ARG A 189 -12.34 5.43 25.50
N LYS A 190 -13.61 5.18 25.82
CA LYS A 190 -14.74 6.04 25.44
C LYS A 190 -14.63 7.46 26.00
N ASP A 191 -14.05 7.64 27.18
CA ASP A 191 -13.89 8.95 27.84
C ASP A 191 -12.99 9.91 27.04
N LEU A 192 -12.16 9.39 26.14
CA LEU A 192 -11.28 10.17 25.27
C LEU A 192 -12.03 10.82 24.08
N ALA A 193 -13.26 10.39 23.79
CA ALA A 193 -14.00 10.85 22.60
C ALA A 193 -14.32 12.34 22.63
N ASN A 194 -14.66 12.90 23.79
CA ASN A 194 -14.99 14.32 23.90
C ASN A 194 -13.80 15.21 23.53
N GLU A 195 -12.62 14.92 24.07
CA GLU A 195 -11.39 15.67 23.76
C GLU A 195 -11.07 15.58 22.27
N LEU A 196 -11.06 14.37 21.70
CA LEU A 196 -10.79 14.17 20.28
C LEU A 196 -11.81 14.90 19.39
N PHE A 197 -13.10 14.82 19.70
CA PHE A 197 -14.15 15.40 18.87
C PHE A 197 -14.11 16.92 18.88
N GLU A 198 -13.66 17.56 19.95
CA GLU A 198 -13.42 19.02 19.94
C GLU A 198 -12.25 19.39 19.02
N ILE A 199 -11.17 18.60 19.00
CA ILE A 199 -10.04 18.79 18.06
C ILE A 199 -10.50 18.57 16.60
N LEU A 200 -11.34 17.57 16.35
CA LEU A 200 -11.89 17.31 15.01
C LEU A 200 -12.82 18.45 14.55
N LYS A 201 -13.62 19.04 15.45
CA LYS A 201 -14.48 20.18 15.13
C LYS A 201 -13.70 21.45 14.77
N SER A 202 -12.50 21.62 15.32
CA SER A 202 -11.62 22.76 15.00
C SER A 202 -10.78 22.56 13.73
N GLU A 203 -10.93 21.42 13.04
CA GLU A 203 -10.14 21.04 11.87
C GLU A 203 -8.61 21.01 12.09
N ASP A 204 -8.18 20.77 13.34
CA ASP A 204 -6.78 20.73 13.74
C ASP A 204 -6.16 19.34 13.57
N LEU A 205 -5.75 19.00 12.35
CA LEU A 205 -5.12 17.69 12.06
C LEU A 205 -3.83 17.45 12.84
N LEU A 206 -3.05 18.50 13.12
CA LEU A 206 -1.85 18.37 13.96
C LEU A 206 -2.24 18.00 15.40
N GLY A 207 -3.26 18.65 15.94
CA GLY A 207 -3.84 18.31 17.24
C GLY A 207 -4.33 16.86 17.28
N VAL A 208 -5.01 16.38 16.23
CA VAL A 208 -5.44 14.97 16.14
C VAL A 208 -4.23 14.04 16.13
N HIS A 209 -3.19 14.36 15.37
CA HIS A 209 -1.95 13.59 15.33
C HIS A 209 -1.29 13.50 16.71
N GLN A 210 -1.12 14.62 17.39
CA GLN A 210 -0.54 14.69 18.74
C GLN A 210 -1.40 13.93 19.77
N PHE A 211 -2.72 14.00 19.65
CA PHE A 211 -3.64 13.23 20.48
C PHE A 211 -3.40 11.72 20.31
N MET A 212 -3.27 11.25 19.05
CA MET A 212 -2.97 9.84 18.78
C MET A 212 -1.58 9.44 19.29
N GLN A 213 -0.58 10.32 19.19
CA GLN A 213 0.75 10.10 19.78
C GLN A 213 0.69 9.85 21.29
N LYS A 214 -0.19 10.58 21.97
CA LYS A 214 -0.34 10.51 23.43
C LYS A 214 -1.08 9.26 23.90
N PHE A 215 -2.10 8.82 23.17
CA PHE A 215 -3.06 7.84 23.68
C PHE A 215 -3.12 6.51 22.91
N HIS A 216 -2.45 6.41 21.75
CA HIS A 216 -2.59 5.26 20.86
C HIS A 216 -1.27 4.64 20.41
N SER A 217 -0.46 5.37 19.63
CA SER A 217 0.85 4.91 19.11
C SER A 217 1.80 6.09 19.00
N VAL A 218 3.10 5.88 19.21
CA VAL A 218 4.13 6.94 19.23
C VAL A 218 4.23 7.66 17.87
N GLU A 219 3.87 6.96 16.79
CA GLU A 219 3.87 7.41 15.40
C GLU A 219 2.67 8.30 15.08
N GLY A 220 1.63 8.32 15.93
CA GLY A 220 0.42 9.11 15.76
C GLY A 220 -0.54 8.57 14.70
N LEU A 221 -1.18 9.46 13.94
CA LEU A 221 -2.06 9.07 12.82
C LEU A 221 -1.27 8.38 11.70
N ASP A 222 -1.62 7.17 11.30
CA ASP A 222 -0.89 6.42 10.25
C ASP A 222 -1.02 7.02 8.83
N ALA A 223 -2.04 7.85 8.57
CA ALA A 223 -2.30 8.46 7.27
C ALA A 223 -1.81 9.92 7.13
N TYR A 224 -1.18 10.50 8.16
CA TYR A 224 -0.90 11.94 8.24
C TYR A 224 0.55 12.31 7.88
N CYS A 225 0.76 13.38 7.11
CA CYS A 225 2.07 13.98 6.90
C CYS A 225 2.20 15.31 7.66
N PRO A 226 2.99 15.38 8.75
CA PRO A 226 3.13 16.60 9.55
C PRO A 226 3.68 17.82 8.80
N LYS A 227 4.52 17.59 7.78
CA LYS A 227 5.09 18.68 6.97
C LYS A 227 4.09 19.28 5.98
N CYS A 228 3.15 18.48 5.49
CA CYS A 228 2.12 18.93 4.55
C CYS A 228 0.83 19.36 5.24
N ASP A 229 0.66 18.97 6.51
CA ASP A 229 -0.56 19.10 7.30
C ASP A 229 -1.79 18.50 6.57
N LYS A 230 -1.60 17.28 6.05
CA LYS A 230 -2.56 16.58 5.17
C LYS A 230 -2.63 15.08 5.46
N ILE A 231 -3.79 14.51 5.15
CA ILE A 231 -4.10 13.07 5.24
C ILE A 231 -3.99 12.44 3.84
N TYR A 232 -3.45 11.24 3.78
CA TYR A 232 -3.24 10.48 2.55
C TYR A 232 -3.68 9.04 2.73
N CYS A 233 -4.45 8.50 1.77
CA CYS A 233 -4.76 7.07 1.78
C CYS A 233 -3.49 6.26 1.50
N TRP A 234 -3.51 4.96 1.79
CA TRP A 234 -2.39 4.02 1.56
C TRP A 234 -1.66 4.25 0.23
N GLU A 235 -2.42 4.34 -0.88
CA GLU A 235 -1.89 4.55 -2.23
C GLU A 235 -1.16 5.89 -2.38
N HIS A 236 -1.79 6.99 -1.98
CA HIS A 236 -1.21 8.33 -2.15
C HIS A 236 -0.17 8.67 -1.09
N TYR A 237 -0.18 7.95 0.03
CA TYR A 237 0.91 7.99 0.98
C TYR A 237 2.03 7.01 0.61
N ASN A 238 1.91 6.27 -0.50
CA ASN A 238 2.87 5.28 -0.95
C ASN A 238 3.36 4.41 0.22
N ALA A 239 2.41 3.94 1.04
CA ALA A 239 2.70 3.18 2.24
C ALA A 239 3.30 1.81 1.87
N ARG A 240 4.37 1.42 2.57
CA ARG A 240 5.17 0.23 2.30
C ARG A 240 5.50 -0.45 3.61
N GLU A 241 5.18 -1.73 3.68
CA GLU A 241 5.64 -2.62 4.73
C GLU A 241 7.14 -2.90 4.50
N GLU A 242 7.91 -2.81 5.56
CA GLU A 242 9.33 -3.16 5.63
C GLU A 242 9.47 -4.39 6.51
N TYR A 243 10.32 -5.30 6.07
CA TYR A 243 10.51 -6.60 6.71
C TYR A 243 11.98 -6.79 7.06
N ASP A 244 12.27 -7.15 8.31
CA ASP A 244 13.61 -7.54 8.78
C ASP A 244 13.63 -9.03 9.14
N ASP A 245 14.63 -9.74 8.63
CA ASP A 245 14.78 -11.20 8.77
C ASP A 245 13.50 -12.04 8.46
N GLY A 246 12.69 -11.59 7.50
CA GLY A 246 11.45 -12.24 7.08
C GLY A 246 10.24 -11.96 7.98
N PHE A 247 10.40 -11.14 9.01
CA PHE A 247 9.34 -10.67 9.89
C PHE A 247 8.97 -9.22 9.57
N TYR A 248 7.72 -8.87 9.83
CA TYR A 248 7.29 -7.48 9.73
C TYR A 248 8.10 -6.64 10.74
N ASP A 249 8.71 -5.55 10.25
CA ASP A 249 9.50 -4.63 11.07
C ASP A 249 8.71 -3.33 11.28
N CYS A 250 8.33 -2.64 10.20
CA CYS A 250 7.53 -1.42 10.30
C CYS A 250 6.77 -1.14 9.00
N THR A 251 5.89 -0.15 9.01
CA THR A 251 5.35 0.46 7.79
C THR A 251 5.83 1.89 7.66
N CYS A 252 6.36 2.25 6.49
CA CYS A 252 6.72 3.62 6.13
C CYS A 252 5.74 4.22 5.12
N GLY A 253 5.36 5.47 5.30
CA GLY A 253 4.61 6.27 4.33
C GLY A 253 5.47 7.40 3.74
N GLU A 254 5.36 7.62 2.43
CA GLU A 254 5.96 8.73 1.69
C GLU A 254 4.88 9.53 0.93
N CYS A 255 4.66 10.78 1.33
CA CYS A 255 3.58 11.58 0.73
C CYS A 255 3.96 12.05 -0.69
N PRO A 256 3.01 12.60 -1.48
CA PRO A 256 3.28 13.06 -2.84
C PRO A 256 4.34 14.17 -2.96
N ASN A 257 4.69 14.81 -1.85
CA ASN A 257 5.76 15.81 -1.77
C ASN A 257 7.13 15.19 -1.37
N GLY A 258 7.25 13.87 -1.32
CA GLY A 258 8.49 13.14 -0.98
C GLY A 258 8.82 13.10 0.51
N HIS A 259 7.88 13.44 1.40
CA HIS A 259 8.13 13.35 2.84
C HIS A 259 7.85 11.94 3.36
N ARG A 260 8.92 11.24 3.74
CA ARG A 260 8.87 9.88 4.31
C ARG A 260 8.87 9.90 5.85
N ARG A 261 8.11 8.99 6.47
CA ARG A 261 8.21 8.64 7.90
C ARG A 261 7.69 7.23 8.17
N MET A 262 8.09 6.66 9.31
CA MET A 262 7.44 5.50 9.90
C MET A 262 6.03 5.86 10.36
N ILE A 263 5.06 4.99 10.08
CA ILE A 263 3.63 5.18 10.36
C ILE A 263 3.04 4.05 11.21
N ASP A 264 3.77 2.94 11.35
CA ASP A 264 3.43 1.77 12.15
C ASP A 264 4.74 1.02 12.47
N ASP A 265 4.85 0.49 13.70
CA ASP A 265 5.96 -0.31 14.25
C ASP A 265 5.32 -1.46 15.06
#